data_AF-A0A7W0N9E8-F1
#
_entry.id   AF-A0A7W0N9E8-F1
#
_cell.length_a   1.000
_cell.length_b   1.000
_cell.length_c   1.000
_cell.angle_alpha   90.00
_cell.angle_beta   90.00
_cell.angle_gamma   90.00
#
_symmetry.space_group_name_H-M   'P 1'
#
loop_
_entity.id
_entity.type
_entity.pdbx_description
1 polymer ?
#
loop_
_entity_poly.entity_id
_entity_poly.type
_entity_poly.pdbx_seq_one_letter_code
_entity_poly.pdbx_strand_id
1 'polypeptide(L)'
;MDAELNLNNPFPEPFEIQITDTLDLHAFAPRDAKAVVETYLSEAFDKGFLVVKIIHGKGIGIQKEIVRKVLAETDFVKSFKGAPEFLGSWGATIVEFHK
;
A
#
# COMPACT_ATOMS: atom_id res chain seq x y z
N MET A 1 14.87 8.94 24.49
CA MET A 1 13.83 8.88 25.54
C MET A 1 12.88 7.85 25.04
N ASP A 2 13.22 6.60 25.31
CA ASP A 2 12.59 5.44 24.69
C ASP A 2 11.30 5.22 25.46
N ALA A 3 10.17 5.38 24.77
CA ALA A 3 8.86 5.18 25.36
C ALA A 3 8.77 3.74 25.87
N GLU A 4 8.69 3.57 27.18
CA GLU A 4 8.44 2.27 27.80
C GLU A 4 7.12 1.73 27.24
N LEU A 5 7.21 0.61 26.50
CA LEU A 5 6.04 -0.11 26.00
C LEU A 5 5.27 -0.65 27.20
N ASN A 6 4.25 0.10 27.62
CA ASN A 6 3.32 -0.35 28.65
C ASN A 6 2.47 -1.50 28.11
N LEU A 7 2.92 -2.73 28.39
CA LEU A 7 2.31 -3.99 27.92
C LEU A 7 0.86 -4.20 28.42
N ASN A 8 0.39 -3.36 29.35
CA ASN A 8 -0.96 -3.42 29.92
C ASN A 8 -1.91 -2.37 29.34
N ASN A 9 -1.51 -1.60 28.34
CA ASN A 9 -2.38 -0.65 27.68
C ASN A 9 -3.25 -1.35 26.62
N PRO A 10 -4.59 -1.42 26.78
CA PRO A 10 -5.48 -2.00 25.78
C PRO A 10 -5.53 -1.21 24.46
N PHE A 11 -4.96 0.01 24.44
CA PHE A 11 -4.86 0.88 23.27
C PHE A 11 -3.43 1.42 23.14
N PRO A 12 -2.47 0.63 22.62
CA PRO A 12 -1.09 1.10 22.45
C PRO A 12 -1.07 2.40 21.65
N GLU A 13 -0.10 3.28 21.97
CA GLU A 13 0.17 4.48 21.17
C GLU A 13 0.30 4.10 19.69
N PRO A 14 -0.28 4.88 18.77
CA PRO A 14 -0.20 4.60 17.34
C PRO A 14 1.27 4.57 16.93
N PHE A 15 1.72 3.44 16.39
CA PHE A 15 3.07 3.33 15.85
C PHE A 15 3.10 3.89 14.43
N GLU A 16 4.01 4.81 14.15
CA GLU A 16 4.19 5.36 12.81
C GLU A 16 4.91 4.34 11.91
N ILE A 17 4.27 3.94 10.82
CA ILE A 17 4.90 3.10 9.80
C ILE A 17 5.70 4.01 8.87
N GLN A 18 6.99 3.72 8.71
CA GLN A 18 7.79 4.39 7.68
C GLN A 18 7.22 4.06 6.29
N ILE A 19 6.80 5.09 5.56
CA ILE A 19 6.35 4.95 4.18
C ILE A 19 7.58 4.66 3.32
N THR A 20 7.55 3.52 2.65
CA THR A 20 8.56 3.09 1.68
C THR A 20 7.98 3.05 0.27
N ASP A 21 8.78 2.67 -0.72
CA ASP A 21 8.31 2.44 -2.09
C ASP A 21 7.40 1.20 -2.24
N THR A 22 7.14 0.47 -1.14
CA THR A 22 6.34 -0.74 -1.14
C THR A 22 5.26 -0.70 -0.05
N LEU A 23 4.03 -1.07 -0.42
CA LEU A 23 2.92 -1.35 0.48
C LEU A 23 2.57 -2.84 0.42
N ASP A 24 2.55 -3.53 1.56
CA ASP A 24 2.06 -4.92 1.64
C ASP A 24 0.71 -4.98 2.35
N LEU A 25 -0.34 -5.29 1.58
CA LEU A 25 -1.71 -5.38 2.08
C LEU A 25 -1.97 -6.62 2.93
N HIS A 26 -1.08 -7.63 2.95
CA HIS A 26 -1.23 -8.77 3.87
C HIS A 26 -1.17 -8.36 5.35
N ALA A 27 -0.59 -7.20 5.65
CA ALA A 27 -0.54 -6.66 7.01
C ALA A 27 -1.88 -6.03 7.46
N PHE A 28 -2.86 -5.89 6.57
CA PHE A 28 -4.11 -5.19 6.83
C PHE A 28 -5.31 -6.11 6.65
N ALA A 29 -6.42 -5.81 7.35
CA ALA A 29 -7.65 -6.55 7.14
C ALA A 29 -8.23 -6.21 5.75
N PRO A 30 -8.83 -7.18 5.02
CA PRO A 30 -9.34 -6.94 3.67
C PRO A 30 -10.33 -5.78 3.54
N ARG A 31 -11.12 -5.51 4.60
CA ARG A 31 -12.06 -4.38 4.65
C ARG A 31 -11.39 -3.01 4.65
N ASP A 32 -10.15 -2.94 5.13
CA ASP A 32 -9.38 -1.69 5.29
C ASP A 32 -8.53 -1.40 4.04
N ALA A 33 -8.39 -2.37 3.12
CA ALA A 33 -7.52 -2.28 1.95
C ALA A 33 -7.74 -1.01 1.12
N LYS A 34 -8.99 -0.58 0.92
CA LYS A 34 -9.29 0.64 0.17
C LYS A 34 -8.67 1.87 0.84
N ALA A 35 -9.00 2.10 2.11
CA ALA A 35 -8.54 3.27 2.86
C ALA A 35 -7.01 3.27 3.00
N VAL A 36 -6.41 2.12 3.27
CA VAL A 36 -4.95 1.97 3.37
C VAL A 36 -4.25 2.34 2.05
N VAL A 37 -4.78 1.90 0.91
CA VAL A 37 -4.22 2.23 -0.40
C VAL A 37 -4.34 3.73 -0.68
N GLU A 38 -5.50 4.33 -0.43
CA GLU A 38 -5.72 5.77 -0.61
C GLU A 38 -4.73 6.60 0.21
N THR A 39 -4.60 6.31 1.51
CA THR A 39 -3.64 6.99 2.39
C THR A 39 -2.20 6.79 1.93
N TYR A 40 -1.81 5.55 1.61
CA TYR A 40 -0.45 5.25 1.15
C TYR A 40 -0.08 6.01 -0.13
N LEU A 41 -1.00 6.10 -1.10
CA LEU A 41 -0.73 6.78 -2.37
C LEU A 41 -0.45 8.28 -2.14
N SER A 42 -1.23 8.95 -1.28
CA SER A 42 -0.99 10.35 -0.93
C SER A 42 0.39 10.53 -0.28
N GLU A 43 0.68 9.74 0.76
CA GLU A 43 1.94 9.83 1.49
C GLU A 43 3.17 9.52 0.61
N ALA A 44 3.06 8.52 -0.27
CA ALA A 44 4.13 8.15 -1.18
C ALA A 44 4.35 9.23 -2.26
N PHE A 45 3.27 9.84 -2.73
CA PHE A 45 3.34 10.96 -3.66
C PHE A 45 4.03 12.18 -3.03
N ASP A 46 3.60 12.56 -1.83
CA ASP A 46 4.14 13.71 -1.09
C ASP A 46 5.62 13.53 -0.72
N LYS A 47 6.03 12.29 -0.39
CA LYS A 47 7.44 11.92 -0.18
C LYS A 47 8.26 11.90 -1.47
N GLY A 48 7.62 12.07 -2.62
CA GLY A 48 8.29 12.15 -3.89
C GLY A 48 8.81 10.81 -4.41
N PHE A 49 8.14 9.70 -4.15
CA PHE A 49 8.40 8.49 -4.92
C PHE A 49 8.02 8.73 -6.40
N LEU A 50 8.76 8.11 -7.32
CA LEU A 50 8.42 8.11 -8.76
C LEU A 50 7.61 6.86 -9.14
N VAL A 51 7.98 5.74 -8.51
CA VAL A 51 7.40 4.42 -8.74
C VAL A 51 7.24 3.76 -7.39
N VAL A 52 6.10 3.12 -7.17
CA VAL A 52 5.82 2.31 -5.99
C VAL A 52 5.24 0.94 -6.35
N LYS A 53 5.21 0.04 -5.38
CA LYS A 53 4.71 -1.33 -5.52
C LYS A 53 3.69 -1.63 -4.43
N ILE A 54 2.49 -2.06 -4.84
CA ILE A 54 1.44 -2.50 -3.91
C ILE A 54 1.30 -4.01 -4.03
N ILE A 55 1.59 -4.72 -2.93
CA ILE A 55 1.44 -6.17 -2.80
C ILE A 55 0.06 -6.46 -2.22
N HIS A 56 -0.78 -7.14 -2.97
CA HIS A 56 -2.16 -7.50 -2.60
C HIS A 56 -2.39 -9.02 -2.52
N GLY A 57 -1.35 -9.82 -2.75
CA GLY A 57 -1.41 -11.28 -2.72
C GLY A 57 -2.05 -11.91 -3.96
N LYS A 58 -2.02 -13.25 -4.01
CA LYS A 58 -2.45 -14.07 -5.16
C LYS A 58 -3.86 -14.64 -5.06
N GLY A 59 -4.66 -14.19 -4.08
CA GLY A 59 -6.00 -14.73 -3.82
C GLY A 59 -6.95 -14.62 -5.01
N ILE A 60 -8.26 -14.79 -4.77
CA ILE A 60 -9.28 -14.76 -5.83
C ILE A 60 -9.45 -13.41 -6.57
N GLY A 61 -8.61 -12.41 -6.30
CA GLY A 61 -8.53 -11.15 -7.04
C GLY A 61 -9.26 -9.96 -6.42
N ILE A 62 -9.92 -10.12 -5.27
CA ILE A 62 -10.68 -9.02 -4.63
C ILE A 62 -9.79 -7.81 -4.31
N GLN A 63 -8.69 -8.02 -3.58
CA GLN A 63 -7.79 -6.91 -3.23
C GLN A 63 -7.11 -6.29 -4.46
N LYS A 64 -6.79 -7.12 -5.47
CA LYS A 64 -6.27 -6.63 -6.76
C LYS A 64 -7.26 -5.67 -7.42
N GLU A 65 -8.54 -6.00 -7.43
CA GLU A 65 -9.57 -5.15 -8.03
C GLU A 65 -9.77 -3.85 -7.25
N ILE A 66 -9.77 -3.92 -5.92
CA ILE A 66 -9.81 -2.72 -5.05
C ILE A 66 -8.63 -1.79 -5.37
N VAL A 67 -7.41 -2.34 -5.40
CA VAL A 67 -6.19 -1.56 -5.72
C VAL A 67 -6.33 -0.91 -7.09
N ARG A 68 -6.70 -1.67 -8.13
CA ARG A 68 -6.84 -1.14 -9.49
C ARG A 68 -7.91 -0.05 -9.58
N LYS A 69 -9.03 -0.19 -8.87
CA LYS A 69 -10.08 0.82 -8.83
C LYS A 69 -9.58 2.13 -8.22
N VAL A 70 -8.94 2.06 -7.05
CA VAL A 70 -8.37 3.25 -6.40
C VAL A 70 -7.33 3.92 -7.31
N LEU A 71 -6.44 3.14 -7.93
CA LEU A 71 -5.42 3.66 -8.85
C LEU A 71 -6.02 4.34 -10.08
N ALA A 72 -7.13 3.83 -10.62
CA ALA A 72 -7.83 4.43 -11.75
C ALA A 72 -8.58 5.73 -11.38
N GLU A 73 -8.91 5.90 -10.10
CA GLU A 73 -9.61 7.07 -9.55
C GLU A 73 -8.65 8.12 -8.94
N THR A 74 -7.33 7.89 -8.99
CA THR A 74 -6.31 8.77 -8.38
C THR A 74 -5.60 9.63 -9.43
N ASP A 75 -5.85 10.94 -9.42
CA ASP A 75 -5.40 11.88 -10.47
C ASP A 75 -3.86 11.98 -10.64
N PHE A 76 -3.10 11.77 -9.57
CA PHE A 76 -1.63 11.84 -9.63
C PHE A 76 -0.98 10.48 -9.97
N VAL A 77 -1.77 9.44 -10.24
CA VAL A 77 -1.27 8.18 -10.80
C VAL A 77 -1.17 8.31 -12.31
N LYS A 78 0.05 8.19 -12.84
CA LYS A 78 0.34 8.26 -14.28
C LYS A 78 0.06 6.95 -14.99
N SER A 79 0.48 5.83 -14.41
CA SER A 79 0.27 4.52 -15.00
C SER A 79 0.35 3.42 -13.93
N PHE A 80 -0.27 2.27 -14.20
CA PHE A 80 -0.10 1.10 -13.35
C PHE A 80 -0.21 -0.20 -14.14
N LYS A 81 0.55 -1.21 -13.71
CA LYS A 81 0.57 -2.55 -14.33
C LYS A 81 0.82 -3.63 -13.29
N GLY A 82 0.32 -4.84 -13.57
CA GLY A 82 0.71 -6.01 -12.79
C GLY A 82 2.23 -6.23 -12.88
N ALA A 83 2.84 -6.71 -11.79
CA ALA A 83 4.24 -7.10 -11.82
C ALA A 83 4.43 -8.35 -12.73
N PRO A 84 5.56 -8.46 -13.46
CA PRO A 84 5.76 -9.55 -14.42
C PRO A 84 5.75 -10.95 -13.78
N GLU A 85 5.17 -11.91 -14.50
CA GLU A 85 4.88 -13.26 -14.00
C GLU A 85 6.14 -14.10 -13.68
N PHE A 86 7.25 -13.83 -14.36
CA PHE A 86 8.49 -14.60 -14.29
C PHE A 86 9.34 -14.36 -13.03
N LEU A 87 8.96 -13.39 -12.18
CA LEU A 87 9.64 -13.09 -10.90
C LEU A 87 8.83 -13.52 -9.66
N GLY A 88 7.84 -14.40 -9.82
CA GLY A 88 7.01 -14.89 -8.71
C GLY A 88 5.99 -13.89 -8.15
N SER A 89 5.91 -12.69 -8.74
CA SER A 89 5.18 -11.52 -8.21
C SER A 89 3.72 -11.41 -8.71
N TRP A 90 2.97 -12.52 -8.74
CA TRP A 90 1.56 -12.53 -9.19
C TRP A 90 0.62 -11.65 -8.34
N GLY A 91 1.06 -11.26 -7.15
CA GLY A 91 0.25 -10.53 -6.18
C GLY A 91 0.66 -9.08 -6.00
N ALA A 92 1.20 -8.40 -7.02
CA ALA A 92 1.57 -7.01 -6.90
C ALA A 92 1.25 -6.16 -8.14
N THR A 93 1.01 -4.87 -7.89
CA THR A 93 0.82 -3.83 -8.90
C THR A 93 1.93 -2.79 -8.76
N ILE A 94 2.59 -2.47 -9.88
CA ILE A 94 3.56 -1.38 -10.00
C ILE A 94 2.81 -0.13 -10.43
N VAL A 95 3.08 0.98 -9.75
CA VAL A 95 2.41 2.28 -9.93
C VAL A 95 3.45 3.34 -10.23
N GLU A 96 3.19 4.18 -11.23
CA GLU A 96 4.03 5.34 -11.59
C GLU A 96 3.22 6.62 -11.32
N PHE A 97 3.84 7.63 -10.73
CA PHE A 97 3.19 8.91 -10.41
C PHE A 97 3.49 10.02 -11.43
N HIS A 98 2.60 11.01 -11.51
CA HIS A 98 2.79 12.27 -12.23
C HIS A 98 3.66 13.22 -11.41
N LYS A 99 4.92 13.43 -11.79
CA LYS A 99 5.76 14.50 -11.24
C LYS A 99 5.98 15.61 -12.26
#